data_AF-S2JLM1-F1
#
_entry.id   AF-S2JLM1-F1
#
_cell.length_a   1.000
_cell.length_b   1.000
_cell.length_c   1.000
_cell.angle_alpha   90.00
_cell.angle_beta   90.00
_cell.angle_gamma   90.00
#
_symmetry.space_group_name_H-M   'P 1'
#
loop_
_entity.id
_entity.type
_entity.pdbx_description
1 polymer ?
#
loop_
_entity_poly.entity_id
_entity_poly.type
_entity_poly.pdbx_seq_one_letter_code
_entity_poly.pdbx_strand_id
1 'polypeptide(L)'
;MFVDDRGHSVGSHIKEHKRFGGAWKQKLHGHCTPTLIINEYNSSQTCLFCFHKLSHPMVVIKDKYRRLDLPSIPDDLTVYLDSYDVQWASAKDLYLFAERQQHDPVDEFDKKWAKESILRMAELFLYSDELDLNNFSEADLLHDVWSFICRAFRDKQVKALLGEVASGAVSLAKNKGRCLESKEKRQRKAMGARLDIMFKIGQQEYGTCEVGKNTVTVADDKYLDDDLVKVPKTLRDMLALLVQKNQRMTNSLYTVGFVVMALCLGLVVLDVPVGSHIARITRIARFEFPSSVENMPVDCLPLLELVYKGKQAMIMAKKIANDRKRKEVELLGSDRTPSFPPSFYD
;
A
#
# COMPACT_ATOMS: atom_id res chain seq x y z
N MET A 1 51.08 -4.35 -3.73
CA MET A 1 50.83 -4.92 -2.40
C MET A 1 49.48 -5.63 -2.48
N PHE A 2 49.52 -6.95 -2.67
CA PHE A 2 48.32 -7.79 -2.64
C PHE A 2 47.98 -8.04 -1.17
N VAL A 3 46.73 -7.76 -0.80
CA VAL A 3 46.16 -8.20 0.48
C VAL A 3 45.01 -9.14 0.14
N ASP A 4 45.21 -10.38 0.55
CA ASP A 4 44.28 -11.50 0.51
C ASP A 4 43.12 -11.21 1.49
N ASP A 5 41.87 -11.11 1.01
CA ASP A 5 40.66 -10.99 1.84
C ASP A 5 39.87 -12.30 1.72
N ARG A 6 40.24 -13.27 2.57
CA ARG A 6 39.38 -14.41 2.88
C ARG A 6 38.24 -13.90 3.75
N GLY A 7 37.02 -14.18 3.29
CA GLY A 7 35.81 -13.49 3.71
C GLY A 7 35.49 -13.49 5.20
N HIS A 8 34.41 -12.77 5.51
CA HIS A 8 33.80 -12.49 6.81
C HIS A 8 34.27 -11.17 7.46
N SER A 9 34.21 -10.07 6.72
CA SER A 9 34.26 -8.72 7.31
C SER A 9 32.86 -8.11 7.39
N VAL A 10 32.26 -8.21 8.58
CA VAL A 10 31.10 -7.41 8.98
C VAL A 10 31.56 -5.97 9.18
N GLY A 11 31.04 -5.04 8.37
CA GLY A 11 31.00 -3.61 8.68
C GLY A 11 32.34 -2.84 8.71
N SER A 12 33.12 -2.84 7.62
CA SER A 12 34.23 -1.89 7.49
C SER A 12 33.73 -0.50 7.02
N HIS A 13 34.25 0.55 7.65
CA HIS A 13 33.90 1.95 7.40
C HIS A 13 35.10 2.70 6.82
N ILE A 14 34.94 3.31 5.64
CA ILE A 14 35.88 4.31 5.11
C ILE A 14 35.07 5.54 4.76
N LYS A 15 35.51 6.70 5.27
CA LYS A 15 35.12 8.09 4.93
C LYS A 15 34.00 8.17 3.88
N GLU A 16 32.75 8.03 4.34
CA GLU A 16 31.52 8.22 3.55
C GLU A 16 31.00 7.04 2.72
N HIS A 17 31.48 5.80 2.89
CA HIS A 17 30.91 4.65 2.17
C HIS A 17 30.57 3.47 3.11
N LYS A 18 29.49 2.75 2.81
CA LYS A 18 29.14 1.45 3.43
C LYS A 18 29.17 0.36 2.38
N ARG A 19 29.70 -0.82 2.73
CA ARG A 19 29.73 -2.01 1.88
C ARG A 19 28.57 -2.94 2.27
N PHE A 20 27.72 -3.30 1.30
CA PHE A 20 26.73 -4.38 1.42
C PHE A 20 26.91 -5.30 0.21
N GLY A 21 27.15 -6.60 0.43
CA GLY A 21 27.23 -7.58 -0.66
C GLY A 21 28.31 -7.30 -1.71
N GLY A 22 29.47 -6.77 -1.30
CA GLY A 22 30.62 -6.57 -2.18
C GLY A 22 30.74 -5.18 -2.82
N ALA A 23 29.63 -4.46 -3.00
CA ALA A 23 29.63 -3.11 -3.60
C ALA A 23 29.69 -1.99 -2.55
N TRP A 24 30.47 -0.93 -2.84
CA TRP A 24 30.56 0.28 -2.02
C TRP A 24 29.43 1.26 -2.38
N LYS A 25 28.64 1.71 -1.40
CA LYS A 25 27.59 2.74 -1.57
C LYS A 25 27.94 4.01 -0.79
N GLN A 26 27.81 5.18 -1.43
CA GLN A 26 28.09 6.49 -0.83
C GLN A 26 27.04 6.86 0.24
N LYS A 27 27.48 7.45 1.37
CA LYS A 27 26.62 8.06 2.41
C LYS A 27 26.06 9.37 1.86
N LEU A 28 24.88 9.31 1.25
CA LEU A 28 24.15 10.49 0.80
C LEU A 28 23.30 11.07 1.95
N HIS A 29 23.94 11.84 2.83
CA HIS A 29 23.23 12.65 3.85
C HIS A 29 23.05 14.13 3.46
N GLY A 30 23.43 14.55 2.24
CA GLY A 30 23.52 15.97 1.87
C GLY A 30 22.26 16.62 1.25
N HIS A 31 21.34 15.87 0.65
CA HIS A 31 20.21 16.46 -0.10
C HIS A 31 18.86 15.77 0.10
N CYS A 32 18.80 14.76 0.99
CA CYS A 32 17.64 13.89 1.13
C CYS A 32 16.87 14.28 2.38
N THR A 33 15.59 14.63 2.22
CA THR A 33 14.67 14.72 3.34
C THR A 33 14.61 13.37 4.07
N PRO A 34 14.93 13.30 5.37
CA PRO A 34 14.91 12.05 6.12
C PRO A 34 13.51 11.46 6.10
N THR A 35 13.39 10.27 5.54
CA THR A 35 12.13 9.53 5.47
C THR A 35 12.14 8.58 6.64
N LEU A 36 11.37 8.94 7.65
CA LEU A 36 11.28 8.19 8.88
C LEU A 36 10.16 7.17 8.68
N ILE A 37 10.44 5.87 8.75
CA ILE A 37 9.40 4.91 9.10
C ILE A 37 9.28 5.00 10.61
N ILE A 38 8.13 5.45 11.08
CA ILE A 38 7.77 5.34 12.49
C ILE A 38 6.83 4.15 12.60
N ASN A 39 7.11 3.21 13.51
CA ASN A 39 6.19 2.08 13.75
C ASN A 39 4.85 2.59 14.31
N GLU A 40 3.83 1.71 14.37
CA GLU A 40 2.49 2.05 14.87
C GLU A 40 2.47 2.69 16.27
N TYR A 41 3.48 2.41 17.09
CA TYR A 41 3.66 2.96 18.44
C TYR A 41 4.56 4.19 18.51
N ASN A 42 5.04 4.68 17.36
CA ASN A 42 6.04 5.73 17.21
C ASN A 42 7.31 5.57 18.08
N SER A 43 7.65 4.34 18.47
CA SER A 43 8.75 4.00 19.38
C SER A 43 10.07 3.71 18.67
N SER A 44 10.04 3.48 17.35
CA SER A 44 11.23 3.32 16.52
C SER A 44 11.16 4.22 15.29
N GLN A 45 12.28 4.88 14.98
CA GLN A 45 12.46 5.61 13.74
C GLN A 45 13.52 4.92 12.91
N THR A 46 13.11 4.45 11.75
CA THR A 46 13.92 3.59 10.89
C THR A 46 14.01 4.23 9.51
N CYS A 47 15.20 4.18 8.90
CA CYS A 47 15.35 4.61 7.52
C CYS A 47 14.69 3.61 6.57
N LEU A 48 13.83 4.08 5.66
CA LEU A 48 13.19 3.25 4.63
C LEU A 48 14.17 2.51 3.70
N PHE A 49 15.43 2.97 3.63
CA PHE A 49 16.42 2.40 2.70
C PHE A 49 17.31 1.35 3.33
N CYS A 50 17.71 1.54 4.58
CA CYS A 50 18.62 0.61 5.25
C CYS A 50 17.95 -0.18 6.37
N PHE A 51 16.70 0.11 6.72
CA PHE A 51 15.99 -0.51 7.85
C PHE A 51 16.75 -0.44 9.19
N HIS A 52 17.73 0.44 9.31
CA HIS A 52 18.43 0.69 10.57
C HIS A 52 17.74 1.80 11.35
N LYS A 53 17.70 1.64 12.68
CA LYS A 53 17.31 2.68 13.61
C LYS A 53 18.20 3.91 13.38
N LEU A 54 17.57 5.07 13.31
CA LEU A 54 18.31 6.32 13.14
C LEU A 54 19.08 6.64 14.41
N SER A 55 20.32 7.10 14.24
CA SER A 55 21.20 7.49 15.33
C SER A 55 20.73 8.76 16.04
N HIS A 56 19.92 9.59 15.38
CA HIS A 56 19.32 10.80 15.94
C HIS A 56 17.82 10.80 15.65
N PRO A 57 17.01 10.03 16.41
CA PRO A 57 15.57 10.05 16.23
C PRO A 57 15.05 11.45 16.54
N MET A 58 14.29 12.05 15.62
CA MET A 58 13.64 13.33 15.90
C MET A 58 12.52 13.10 16.89
N VAL A 59 12.65 13.58 18.12
CA VAL A 59 11.57 13.49 19.11
C VAL A 59 10.43 14.39 18.64
N VAL A 60 9.42 13.80 18.01
CA VAL A 60 8.20 14.51 17.66
C VAL A 60 7.34 14.56 18.92
N ILE A 61 7.00 15.77 19.37
CA ILE A 61 6.20 16.01 20.57
C ILE A 61 4.83 15.33 20.39
N LYS A 62 4.46 14.42 21.30
CA LYS A 62 3.27 13.55 21.22
C LYS A 62 1.97 14.31 20.93
N ASP A 63 1.84 15.55 21.41
CA ASP A 63 0.61 16.35 21.31
C ASP A 63 0.40 17.02 19.93
N LYS A 64 1.34 16.91 19.00
CA LYS A 64 1.22 17.48 17.64
C LYS A 64 0.90 16.44 16.57
N TYR A 65 0.64 15.19 16.97
CA TYR A 65 0.48 14.09 16.05
C TYR A 65 -0.98 13.88 15.64
N ARG A 66 -1.24 13.94 14.34
CA ARG A 66 -2.56 13.54 13.81
C ARG A 66 -2.64 12.02 13.71
N ARG A 67 -3.50 11.42 14.54
CA ARG A 67 -3.93 10.04 14.34
C ARG A 67 -4.69 9.97 13.02
N LEU A 68 -4.30 9.03 12.16
CA LEU A 68 -5.07 8.74 10.96
C LEU A 68 -6.10 7.69 11.36
N ASP A 69 -7.37 8.09 11.35
CA ASP A 69 -8.47 7.16 11.52
C ASP A 69 -9.03 6.82 10.14
N LEU A 70 -9.12 5.52 9.86
CA LEU A 70 -9.78 5.05 8.65
C LEU A 70 -11.28 5.36 8.73
N PRO A 71 -11.96 5.52 7.57
CA PRO A 71 -13.40 5.69 7.56
C PRO A 71 -14.10 4.55 8.28
N SER A 72 -15.12 4.88 9.08
CA SER A 72 -16.00 3.88 9.68
C SER A 72 -16.83 3.18 8.62
N ILE A 73 -17.27 1.96 8.93
CA ILE A 73 -18.24 1.24 8.12
C ILE A 73 -19.63 1.82 8.46
N PRO A 74 -20.47 2.11 7.46
CA PRO A 74 -21.85 2.51 7.70
C PRO A 74 -22.62 1.45 8.49
N ASP A 75 -23.47 1.89 9.43
CA ASP A 75 -24.22 0.99 10.30
C ASP A 75 -25.06 -0.03 9.52
N ASP A 76 -25.62 0.36 8.37
CA ASP A 76 -26.43 -0.53 7.53
C ASP A 76 -25.61 -1.66 6.88
N LEU A 77 -24.34 -1.38 6.54
CA LEU A 77 -23.41 -2.39 6.05
C LEU A 77 -22.88 -3.26 7.20
N THR A 78 -22.63 -2.67 8.38
CA THR A 78 -22.25 -3.43 9.58
C THR A 78 -23.34 -4.43 9.95
N VAL A 79 -24.59 -3.98 10.11
CA VAL A 79 -25.74 -4.86 10.40
C VAL A 79 -25.89 -5.96 9.34
N TYR A 80 -25.61 -5.65 8.08
CA TYR A 80 -25.64 -6.64 7.01
C TYR A 80 -24.51 -7.67 7.12
N LEU A 81 -23.27 -7.24 7.39
CA LEU A 81 -22.13 -8.15 7.59
C LEU A 81 -22.34 -9.02 8.84
N ASP A 82 -22.87 -8.46 9.91
CA ASP A 82 -23.18 -9.18 11.16
C ASP A 82 -24.22 -10.29 10.94
N SER A 83 -25.05 -10.22 9.89
CA SER A 83 -25.96 -11.31 9.53
C SER A 83 -25.24 -12.59 9.08
N TYR A 84 -23.94 -12.49 8.74
CA TYR A 84 -23.08 -13.63 8.43
C TYR A 84 -22.24 -14.11 9.62
N ASP A 85 -22.26 -13.40 10.75
CA ASP A 85 -21.59 -13.78 12.00
C ASP A 85 -22.39 -14.85 12.75
N VAL A 86 -22.54 -16.00 12.09
CA VAL A 86 -23.22 -17.18 12.61
C VAL A 86 -22.38 -18.40 12.29
N GLN A 87 -22.48 -19.43 13.12
CA GLN A 87 -21.81 -20.69 12.87
C GLN A 87 -22.53 -21.42 11.72
N TRP A 88 -21.81 -21.63 10.61
CA TRP A 88 -22.33 -22.31 9.44
C TRP A 88 -22.09 -23.82 9.53
N ALA A 89 -23.12 -24.61 9.30
CA ALA A 89 -23.01 -26.07 9.32
C ALA A 89 -22.21 -26.61 8.12
N SER A 90 -22.21 -25.89 7.00
CA SER A 90 -21.45 -26.25 5.79
C SER A 90 -21.21 -25.03 4.90
N ALA A 91 -20.22 -25.12 4.00
CA ALA A 91 -19.99 -24.11 2.96
C ALA A 91 -21.23 -23.91 2.07
N LYS A 92 -21.97 -24.99 1.82
CA LYS A 92 -23.19 -24.97 1.02
C LYS A 92 -24.29 -24.15 1.67
N ASP A 93 -24.45 -24.22 2.99
CA ASP A 93 -25.46 -23.43 3.71
C ASP A 93 -25.14 -21.94 3.65
N LEU A 94 -23.86 -21.58 3.85
CA LEU A 94 -23.37 -20.21 3.67
C LEU A 94 -23.59 -19.71 2.24
N TYR A 95 -23.26 -20.53 1.24
CA TYR A 95 -23.46 -20.23 -0.17
C TYR A 95 -24.94 -19.93 -0.46
N LEU A 96 -25.84 -20.84 -0.07
CA LEU A 96 -27.28 -20.70 -0.32
C LEU A 96 -27.91 -19.55 0.48
N PHE A 97 -27.38 -19.24 1.66
CA PHE A 97 -27.79 -18.05 2.40
C PHE A 97 -27.40 -16.78 1.65
N ALA A 98 -26.13 -16.68 1.22
CA ALA A 98 -25.64 -15.53 0.47
C ALA A 98 -26.39 -15.37 -0.86
N GLU A 99 -26.61 -16.47 -1.60
CA GLU A 99 -27.33 -16.47 -2.88
C GLU A 99 -28.73 -15.87 -2.76
N ARG A 100 -29.46 -16.20 -1.69
CA ARG A 100 -30.82 -15.72 -1.41
C ARG A 100 -30.92 -14.23 -1.08
N GLN A 101 -29.82 -13.60 -0.65
CA GLN A 101 -29.81 -12.16 -0.39
C GLN A 101 -30.00 -11.38 -1.69
N GLN A 102 -30.84 -10.35 -1.70
CA GLN A 102 -31.05 -9.47 -2.85
C GLN A 102 -30.70 -8.04 -2.45
N HIS A 103 -29.86 -7.41 -3.26
CA HIS A 103 -29.40 -6.03 -3.08
C HIS A 103 -29.42 -5.33 -4.42
N ASP A 104 -29.86 -4.07 -4.43
CA ASP A 104 -29.82 -3.26 -5.65
C ASP A 104 -28.37 -3.13 -6.15
N PRO A 105 -28.09 -3.37 -7.44
CA PRO A 105 -26.73 -3.38 -7.96
C PRO A 105 -26.04 -2.01 -8.02
N VAL A 106 -26.78 -0.92 -7.84
CA VAL A 106 -26.30 0.46 -7.89
C VAL A 106 -26.45 1.12 -6.52
N ASP A 107 -27.65 1.10 -5.95
CA ASP A 107 -27.97 1.82 -4.71
C ASP A 107 -27.41 1.11 -3.48
N GLU A 108 -27.30 -0.23 -3.53
CA GLU A 108 -26.76 -1.07 -2.45
C GLU A 108 -25.49 -1.81 -2.90
N PHE A 109 -24.68 -1.15 -3.73
CA PHE A 109 -23.48 -1.72 -4.33
C PHE A 109 -22.57 -2.42 -3.31
N ASP A 110 -22.32 -1.81 -2.14
CA ASP A 110 -21.39 -2.37 -1.16
C ASP A 110 -21.95 -3.65 -0.50
N LYS A 111 -23.27 -3.74 -0.24
CA LYS A 111 -23.92 -4.97 0.24
C LYS A 111 -23.90 -6.07 -0.82
N LYS A 112 -24.18 -5.71 -2.09
CA LYS A 112 -24.05 -6.63 -3.22
C LYS A 112 -22.62 -7.15 -3.36
N TRP A 113 -21.63 -6.27 -3.26
CA TRP A 113 -20.22 -6.67 -3.33
C TRP A 113 -19.85 -7.61 -2.18
N ALA A 114 -20.25 -7.31 -0.94
CA ALA A 114 -20.03 -8.18 0.21
C ALA A 114 -20.68 -9.56 0.00
N LYS A 115 -21.97 -9.60 -0.41
CA LYS A 115 -22.68 -10.84 -0.79
C LYS A 115 -21.86 -11.66 -1.80
N GLU A 116 -21.51 -11.06 -2.93
CA GLU A 116 -20.81 -11.75 -4.01
C GLU A 116 -19.40 -12.20 -3.62
N SER A 117 -18.79 -11.55 -2.63
CA SER A 117 -17.48 -11.91 -2.12
C SER A 117 -17.60 -13.14 -1.23
N ILE A 118 -18.52 -13.12 -0.26
CA ILE A 118 -18.79 -14.26 0.63
C ILE A 118 -19.24 -15.49 -0.17
N LEU A 119 -20.11 -15.30 -1.16
CA LEU A 119 -20.57 -16.37 -2.04
C LEU A 119 -19.40 -17.08 -2.73
N ARG A 120 -18.45 -16.31 -3.30
CA ARG A 120 -17.24 -16.89 -3.93
C ARG A 120 -16.27 -17.50 -2.94
N MET A 121 -16.13 -16.90 -1.76
CA MET A 121 -15.31 -17.50 -0.70
C MET A 121 -15.89 -18.86 -0.32
N ALA A 122 -17.21 -18.99 -0.18
CA ALA A 122 -17.88 -20.26 0.10
C ALA A 122 -17.72 -21.29 -1.03
N GLU A 123 -17.67 -20.86 -2.29
CA GLU A 123 -17.42 -21.75 -3.44
C GLU A 123 -16.12 -22.54 -3.32
N LEU A 124 -15.09 -21.94 -2.71
CA LEU A 124 -13.78 -22.59 -2.49
C LEU A 124 -13.85 -23.80 -1.54
N PHE A 125 -14.94 -23.92 -0.77
CA PHE A 125 -15.14 -24.98 0.23
C PHE A 125 -16.31 -25.93 -0.09
N LEU A 126 -16.92 -25.84 -1.29
CA LEU A 126 -18.10 -26.67 -1.60
C LEU A 126 -17.80 -28.16 -1.72
N TYR A 127 -16.56 -28.51 -2.07
CA TYR A 127 -16.13 -29.89 -2.30
C TYR A 127 -15.20 -30.43 -1.21
N SER A 128 -14.70 -29.55 -0.34
CA SER A 128 -13.80 -29.85 0.78
C SER A 128 -14.01 -28.80 1.85
N ASP A 129 -14.13 -29.21 3.11
CA ASP A 129 -14.27 -28.27 4.23
C ASP A 129 -12.96 -27.53 4.55
N GLU A 130 -11.84 -27.96 3.95
CA GLU A 130 -10.51 -27.35 4.01
C GLU A 130 -10.15 -26.70 2.67
N LEU A 131 -9.48 -25.55 2.76
CA LEU A 131 -9.02 -24.79 1.59
C LEU A 131 -7.86 -25.50 0.89
N ASP A 132 -8.10 -25.99 -0.33
CA ASP A 132 -7.05 -26.55 -1.18
C ASP A 132 -6.62 -25.57 -2.27
N LEU A 133 -5.37 -25.09 -2.18
CA LEU A 133 -4.74 -24.18 -3.14
C LEU A 133 -3.55 -24.81 -3.85
N ASN A 134 -3.44 -26.14 -3.84
CA ASN A 134 -2.32 -26.83 -4.44
C ASN A 134 -2.14 -26.38 -5.90
N ASN A 135 -0.95 -25.84 -6.20
CA ASN A 135 -0.53 -25.32 -7.51
C ASN A 135 -1.11 -23.95 -7.93
N PHE A 136 -1.76 -23.19 -7.05
CA PHE A 136 -2.19 -21.82 -7.38
C PHE A 136 -0.97 -20.91 -7.65
N SER A 137 -0.97 -20.26 -8.81
CA SER A 137 -0.05 -19.16 -9.12
C SER A 137 -0.47 -17.87 -8.41
N GLU A 138 0.37 -16.82 -8.48
CA GLU A 138 -0.01 -15.49 -7.96
C GLU A 138 -1.26 -14.94 -8.67
N ALA A 139 -1.41 -15.24 -9.96
CA ALA A 139 -2.57 -14.84 -10.73
C ALA A 139 -3.84 -15.59 -10.28
N ASP A 140 -3.73 -16.90 -10.02
CA ASP A 140 -4.87 -17.71 -9.53
C ASP A 140 -5.30 -17.22 -8.14
N LEU A 141 -4.35 -16.96 -7.24
CA LEU A 141 -4.64 -16.34 -5.94
C LEU A 141 -5.35 -14.99 -6.12
N LEU A 142 -4.88 -14.14 -7.03
CA LEU A 142 -5.49 -12.84 -7.26
C LEU A 142 -6.93 -12.94 -7.83
N HIS A 143 -7.17 -13.90 -8.73
CA HIS A 143 -8.41 -14.00 -9.49
C HIS A 143 -9.48 -14.88 -8.86
N ASP A 144 -9.09 -15.87 -8.04
CA ASP A 144 -10.02 -16.81 -7.42
C ASP A 144 -10.22 -16.50 -5.93
N VAL A 145 -9.12 -16.30 -5.18
CA VAL A 145 -9.16 -16.06 -3.73
C VAL A 145 -9.39 -14.57 -3.42
N TRP A 146 -8.51 -13.70 -3.95
CA TRP A 146 -8.46 -12.26 -3.64
C TRP A 146 -9.27 -11.40 -4.61
N SER A 147 -10.11 -12.02 -5.42
CA SER A 147 -10.88 -11.35 -6.47
C SER A 147 -11.77 -10.23 -5.91
N PHE A 148 -12.26 -10.40 -4.67
CA PHE A 148 -13.08 -9.43 -3.97
C PHE A 148 -12.41 -8.07 -3.79
N ILE A 149 -11.07 -8.01 -3.69
CA ILE A 149 -10.30 -6.76 -3.62
C ILE A 149 -10.62 -5.92 -4.85
N CYS A 150 -10.39 -6.46 -6.06
CA CYS A 150 -10.68 -5.75 -7.31
C CYS A 150 -12.17 -5.45 -7.50
N ARG A 151 -13.04 -6.36 -7.07
CA ARG A 151 -14.49 -6.22 -7.28
C ARG A 151 -15.10 -5.09 -6.46
N ALA A 152 -14.51 -4.74 -5.32
CA ALA A 152 -14.94 -3.60 -4.50
C ALA A 152 -14.94 -2.27 -5.28
N PHE A 153 -14.15 -2.19 -6.36
CA PHE A 153 -13.91 -0.99 -7.17
C PHE A 153 -14.75 -0.96 -8.46
N ARG A 154 -15.71 -1.89 -8.63
CA ARG A 154 -16.54 -1.97 -9.85
C ARG A 154 -17.58 -0.86 -9.98
N ASP A 155 -17.85 -0.11 -8.92
CA ASP A 155 -18.66 1.11 -8.93
C ASP A 155 -17.95 2.29 -9.63
N LYS A 156 -16.68 2.12 -10.04
CA LYS A 156 -15.87 3.07 -10.82
C LYS A 156 -15.59 4.40 -10.12
N GLN A 157 -15.92 4.54 -8.83
CA GLN A 157 -15.52 5.71 -8.03
C GLN A 157 -13.99 5.80 -7.94
N VAL A 158 -13.36 4.63 -7.86
CA VAL A 158 -11.93 4.41 -7.93
C VAL A 158 -11.68 3.32 -8.99
N LYS A 159 -10.81 3.59 -9.95
CA LYS A 159 -10.49 2.66 -11.04
C LYS A 159 -9.34 1.75 -10.61
N ALA A 160 -9.62 0.45 -10.46
CA ALA A 160 -8.61 -0.58 -10.32
C ALA A 160 -8.07 -0.99 -11.70
N LEU A 161 -6.76 -0.90 -11.92
CA LEU A 161 -6.08 -1.33 -13.13
C LEU A 161 -5.26 -2.58 -12.81
N LEU A 162 -5.56 -3.71 -13.46
CA LEU A 162 -4.87 -4.99 -13.28
C LEU A 162 -3.83 -5.21 -14.39
N GLY A 163 -2.86 -6.10 -14.14
CA GLY A 163 -1.97 -6.64 -15.17
C GLY A 163 -0.61 -5.94 -15.26
N GLU A 164 0.15 -5.93 -14.16
CA GLU A 164 1.50 -5.35 -14.07
C GLU A 164 1.60 -3.89 -14.53
N VAL A 165 0.74 -3.03 -13.99
CA VAL A 165 0.66 -1.64 -14.42
C VAL A 165 1.82 -0.83 -13.84
N ALA A 166 2.57 -0.15 -14.70
CA ALA A 166 3.71 0.67 -14.27
C ALA A 166 3.24 2.02 -13.68
N SER A 167 3.63 2.32 -12.43
CA SER A 167 3.30 3.61 -11.78
C SER A 167 3.93 4.80 -12.50
N GLY A 168 3.08 5.76 -12.85
CA GLY A 168 3.50 7.05 -13.38
C GLY A 168 4.20 7.88 -12.31
N ALA A 169 3.76 7.79 -11.05
CA ALA A 169 4.39 8.48 -9.93
C ALA A 169 5.84 8.03 -9.73
N VAL A 170 6.07 6.72 -9.70
CA VAL A 170 7.41 6.15 -9.58
C VAL A 170 8.28 6.48 -10.80
N SER A 171 7.70 6.42 -12.00
CA SER A 171 8.43 6.83 -13.20
C SER A 171 8.84 8.31 -13.14
N LEU A 172 7.98 9.21 -12.68
CA LEU A 172 8.31 10.63 -12.52
C LEU A 172 9.41 10.84 -11.48
N ALA A 173 9.33 10.15 -10.33
CA ALA A 173 10.34 10.22 -9.29
C ALA A 173 11.74 9.80 -9.79
N LYS A 174 11.83 8.61 -10.42
CA LYS A 174 13.08 8.08 -10.99
C LYS A 174 13.70 8.99 -12.06
N ASN A 175 12.87 9.73 -12.79
CA ASN A 175 13.34 10.57 -13.90
C ASN A 175 13.45 12.06 -13.54
N LYS A 176 13.32 12.44 -12.26
CA LYS A 176 13.34 13.86 -11.82
C LYS A 176 14.64 14.60 -12.20
N GLY A 177 15.77 13.89 -12.25
CA GLY A 177 17.08 14.43 -12.64
C GLY A 177 17.38 14.39 -14.14
N ARG A 178 16.44 13.95 -14.99
CA ARG A 178 16.69 13.75 -16.42
C ARG A 178 16.73 15.10 -17.15
N CYS A 179 17.86 15.40 -17.79
CA CYS A 179 18.13 16.70 -18.42
C CYS A 179 17.92 16.72 -19.95
N LEU A 180 17.97 17.93 -20.52
CA LEU A 180 18.08 18.15 -21.96
C LEU A 180 19.41 17.61 -22.47
N GLU A 181 19.38 17.04 -23.67
CA GLU A 181 20.53 16.38 -24.30
C GLU A 181 21.68 17.34 -24.63
N SER A 182 21.41 18.65 -24.60
CA SER A 182 22.41 19.70 -24.85
C SER A 182 23.49 19.79 -23.77
N LYS A 183 23.25 19.24 -22.56
CA LYS A 183 24.25 19.22 -21.47
C LYS A 183 24.98 17.88 -21.38
N GLU A 184 24.24 16.77 -21.49
CA GLU A 184 24.76 15.41 -21.38
C GLU A 184 23.93 14.44 -22.22
N LYS A 185 24.54 13.31 -22.64
CA LYS A 185 23.83 12.27 -23.39
C LYS A 185 22.61 11.80 -22.60
N ARG A 186 21.43 11.96 -23.18
CA ARG A 186 20.16 11.64 -22.53
C ARG A 186 20.01 10.13 -22.35
N GLN A 187 19.99 9.67 -21.10
CA GLN A 187 19.67 8.28 -20.78
C GLN A 187 18.22 7.92 -21.16
N ARG A 188 17.92 6.63 -21.37
CA ARG A 188 16.55 6.14 -21.61
C ARG A 188 15.66 6.42 -20.39
N LYS A 189 14.35 6.60 -20.63
CA LYS A 189 13.38 6.83 -19.55
C LYS A 189 13.32 5.60 -18.63
N ALA A 190 13.54 5.80 -17.33
CA ALA A 190 13.33 4.73 -16.37
C ALA A 190 11.83 4.43 -16.20
N MET A 191 11.46 3.16 -16.23
CA MET A 191 10.08 2.72 -16.03
C MET A 191 9.68 2.79 -14.54
N GLY A 192 8.39 3.00 -14.30
CA GLY A 192 7.80 2.93 -12.96
C GLY A 192 7.90 1.52 -12.36
N ALA A 193 7.65 1.40 -11.06
CA ALA A 193 7.41 0.09 -10.45
C ALA A 193 6.17 -0.54 -11.10
N ARG A 194 6.26 -1.82 -11.47
CA ARG A 194 5.12 -2.62 -11.95
C ARG A 194 4.37 -3.17 -10.75
N LEU A 195 3.07 -2.92 -10.72
CA LEU A 195 2.19 -3.24 -9.61
C LEU A 195 1.09 -4.19 -10.11
N ASP A 196 0.65 -5.14 -9.29
CA ASP A 196 -0.40 -6.09 -9.68
C ASP A 196 -1.74 -5.39 -9.89
N ILE A 197 -2.07 -4.49 -8.95
CA ILE A 197 -3.24 -3.60 -9.06
C ILE A 197 -2.83 -2.17 -8.75
N MET A 198 -3.23 -1.24 -9.62
CA MET A 198 -3.10 0.20 -9.38
C MET A 198 -4.47 0.86 -9.23
N PHE A 199 -4.65 1.61 -8.15
CA PHE A 199 -5.90 2.32 -7.86
C PHE A 199 -5.78 3.79 -8.25
N LYS A 200 -6.63 4.23 -9.19
CA LYS A 200 -6.63 5.59 -9.73
C LYS A 200 -7.97 6.28 -9.59
N ILE A 201 -7.94 7.58 -9.39
CA ILE A 201 -9.14 8.43 -9.50
C ILE A 201 -8.82 9.58 -10.44
N GLY A 202 -9.53 9.63 -11.57
CA GLY A 202 -9.13 10.45 -12.71
C GLY A 202 -7.70 10.08 -13.16
N GLN A 203 -6.80 11.06 -13.17
CA GLN A 203 -5.41 10.87 -13.58
C GLN A 203 -4.44 10.64 -12.41
N GLN A 204 -4.91 10.67 -11.16
CA GLN A 204 -4.05 10.49 -9.99
C GLN A 204 -4.08 9.05 -9.49
N GLU A 205 -2.93 8.62 -8.96
CA GLU A 205 -2.74 7.35 -8.28
C GLU A 205 -2.95 7.57 -6.78
N TYR A 206 -3.83 6.79 -6.15
CA TYR A 206 -4.15 6.88 -4.72
C TYR A 206 -3.76 5.62 -3.95
N GLY A 207 -3.45 4.54 -4.66
CA GLY A 207 -3.05 3.31 -4.02
C GLY A 207 -2.57 2.21 -4.96
N THR A 208 -2.15 1.11 -4.35
CA THR A 208 -1.65 -0.09 -5.02
C THR A 208 -2.08 -1.37 -4.32
N CYS A 209 -1.99 -2.51 -5.00
CA CYS A 209 -1.97 -3.84 -4.39
C CYS A 209 -0.77 -4.62 -4.93
N GLU A 210 -0.12 -5.38 -4.06
CA GLU A 210 0.86 -6.41 -4.43
C GLU A 210 0.39 -7.75 -3.88
N VAL A 211 0.58 -8.82 -4.65
CA VAL A 211 0.20 -10.19 -4.32
C VAL A 211 1.43 -11.08 -4.34
N GLY A 212 1.68 -11.77 -3.23
CA GLY A 212 2.66 -12.83 -3.11
C GLY A 212 2.05 -14.22 -3.12
N LYS A 213 2.83 -15.22 -3.53
CA LYS A 213 2.42 -16.64 -3.49
C LYS A 213 2.07 -17.10 -2.07
N ASN A 214 1.26 -18.14 -1.99
CA ASN A 214 0.90 -18.87 -0.77
C ASN A 214 2.09 -19.43 0.01
N THR A 215 3.23 -19.67 -0.65
CA THR A 215 4.44 -20.18 0.00
C THR A 215 5.34 -19.09 0.58
N VAL A 216 5.02 -17.80 0.40
CA VAL A 216 5.89 -16.70 0.83
C VAL A 216 5.69 -16.44 2.32
N THR A 217 6.78 -16.56 3.07
CA THR A 217 6.87 -16.29 4.51
C THR A 217 7.50 -14.92 4.78
N VAL A 218 7.44 -14.48 6.03
CA VAL A 218 8.05 -13.21 6.47
C VAL A 218 9.58 -13.18 6.34
N ALA A 219 10.21 -14.35 6.19
CA ALA A 219 11.66 -14.49 6.03
C ALA A 219 12.11 -14.40 4.57
N ASP A 220 11.17 -14.48 3.61
CA ASP A 220 11.51 -14.51 2.19
C ASP A 220 11.79 -13.11 1.64
N ASP A 221 12.74 -13.03 0.71
CA ASP A 221 13.13 -11.77 0.06
C ASP A 221 11.93 -11.09 -0.61
N LYS A 222 11.01 -11.86 -1.19
CA LYS A 222 9.79 -11.31 -1.79
C LYS A 222 8.92 -10.56 -0.78
N TYR A 223 8.82 -11.05 0.46
CA TYR A 223 8.12 -10.34 1.52
C TYR A 223 8.83 -9.03 1.87
N LEU A 224 10.15 -9.07 2.06
CA LEU A 224 10.93 -7.88 2.38
C LEU A 224 10.85 -6.84 1.24
N ASP A 225 10.96 -7.29 0.00
CA ASP A 225 10.98 -6.43 -1.18
C ASP A 225 9.61 -5.86 -1.50
N ASP A 226 8.56 -6.68 -1.60
CA ASP A 226 7.24 -6.19 -2.00
C ASP A 226 6.55 -5.40 -0.85
N ASP A 227 6.48 -5.99 0.34
CA ASP A 227 5.75 -5.40 1.48
C ASP A 227 6.52 -4.26 2.16
N LEU A 228 7.83 -4.42 2.40
CA LEU A 228 8.59 -3.46 3.22
C LEU A 228 9.26 -2.36 2.38
N VAL A 229 9.51 -2.59 1.09
CA VAL A 229 10.24 -1.64 0.24
C VAL A 229 9.39 -1.09 -0.91
N LYS A 230 8.87 -1.95 -1.78
CA LYS A 230 8.23 -1.58 -3.04
C LYS A 230 6.93 -0.83 -2.81
N VAL A 231 6.01 -1.38 -2.01
CA VAL A 231 4.74 -0.72 -1.70
C VAL A 231 4.97 0.62 -0.99
N PRO A 232 5.73 0.70 0.12
CA PRO A 232 6.08 1.99 0.75
C PRO A 232 6.67 3.04 -0.18
N LYS A 233 7.66 2.69 -1.01
CA LYS A 233 8.28 3.65 -1.94
C LYS A 233 7.28 4.14 -2.98
N THR A 234 6.46 3.23 -3.50
CA THR A 234 5.41 3.52 -4.48
C THR A 234 4.36 4.46 -3.88
N LEU A 235 3.84 4.15 -2.70
CA LEU A 235 2.87 4.97 -1.99
C LEU A 235 3.39 6.37 -1.71
N ARG A 236 4.68 6.50 -1.37
CA ARG A 236 5.31 7.80 -1.16
C ARG A 236 5.36 8.64 -2.43
N ASP A 237 5.73 8.05 -3.56
CA ASP A 237 5.80 8.77 -4.83
C ASP A 237 4.43 9.26 -5.26
N MET A 238 3.41 8.41 -5.09
CA MET A 238 2.02 8.79 -5.29
C MET A 238 1.64 9.97 -4.39
N LEU A 239 1.98 9.90 -3.09
CA LEU A 239 1.70 10.98 -2.13
C LEU A 239 2.43 12.28 -2.48
N ALA A 240 3.69 12.22 -2.92
CA ALA A 240 4.44 13.40 -3.36
C ALA A 240 3.73 14.15 -4.49
N LEU A 241 3.12 13.45 -5.45
CA LEU A 241 2.32 14.08 -6.49
C LEU A 241 1.01 14.67 -5.96
N LEU A 242 0.34 14.02 -5.01
CA LEU A 242 -0.87 14.56 -4.38
C LEU A 242 -0.56 15.84 -3.60
N VAL A 243 0.52 15.83 -2.81
CA VAL A 243 1.00 16.99 -2.05
C VAL A 243 1.39 18.15 -2.98
N GLN A 244 2.07 17.89 -4.09
CA GLN A 244 2.40 18.93 -5.07
C GLN A 244 1.15 19.62 -5.63
N LYS A 245 0.07 18.85 -5.83
CA LYS A 245 -1.21 19.41 -6.29
C LYS A 245 -1.92 20.23 -5.21
N ASN A 246 -1.83 19.82 -3.94
CA ASN A 246 -2.44 20.54 -2.82
C ASN A 246 -1.55 20.58 -1.58
N GLN A 247 -0.55 21.46 -1.59
CA GLN A 247 0.44 21.56 -0.50
C GLN A 247 -0.17 21.98 0.84
N ARG A 248 -1.28 22.73 0.83
CA ARG A 248 -1.98 23.13 2.05
C ARG A 248 -2.54 21.94 2.82
N MET A 249 -2.88 20.86 2.11
CA MET A 249 -3.44 19.65 2.70
C MET A 249 -2.38 18.58 2.97
N THR A 250 -1.09 18.91 2.97
CA THR A 250 0.01 17.95 3.15
C THR A 250 -0.22 17.00 4.32
N ASN A 251 -0.58 17.52 5.50
CA ASN A 251 -0.79 16.71 6.71
C ASN A 251 -2.19 16.07 6.82
N SER A 252 -2.97 16.15 5.75
CA SER A 252 -4.28 15.50 5.63
C SER A 252 -4.31 14.46 4.51
N LEU A 253 -3.32 14.47 3.62
CA LEU A 253 -3.23 13.56 2.49
C LEU A 253 -2.53 12.27 2.88
N TYR A 254 -2.97 11.18 2.25
CA TYR A 254 -2.40 9.86 2.43
C TYR A 254 -2.64 9.00 1.18
N THR A 255 -1.90 7.91 1.06
CA THR A 255 -2.02 6.88 0.02
C THR A 255 -2.13 5.51 0.66
N VAL A 256 -2.80 4.57 -0.02
CA VAL A 256 -3.22 3.30 0.56
C VAL A 256 -2.69 2.12 -0.28
N GLY A 257 -2.06 1.15 0.37
CA GLY A 257 -1.57 -0.08 -0.25
C GLY A 257 -2.24 -1.30 0.36
N PHE A 258 -2.77 -2.19 -0.47
CA PHE A 258 -3.09 -3.55 -0.05
C PHE A 258 -1.85 -4.42 -0.26
N VAL A 259 -1.58 -5.30 0.70
CA VAL A 259 -0.49 -6.25 0.61
C VAL A 259 -1.04 -7.62 0.92
N VAL A 260 -1.07 -8.47 -0.10
CA VAL A 260 -1.44 -9.87 0.03
C VAL A 260 -0.15 -10.67 0.05
N MET A 261 0.13 -11.33 1.16
CA MET A 261 1.25 -12.25 1.27
C MET A 261 0.70 -13.59 1.72
N ALA A 262 0.87 -14.60 0.88
CA ALA A 262 0.23 -15.88 1.04
C ALA A 262 -1.29 -15.78 1.19
N LEU A 263 -1.83 -16.22 2.32
CA LEU A 263 -3.24 -16.12 2.65
C LEU A 263 -3.58 -14.96 3.57
N CYS A 264 -2.67 -14.00 3.72
CA CYS A 264 -2.86 -12.87 4.61
C CYS A 264 -3.04 -11.57 3.82
N LEU A 265 -4.11 -10.84 4.11
CA LEU A 265 -4.33 -9.49 3.59
C LEU A 265 -3.99 -8.45 4.66
N GLY A 266 -3.14 -7.50 4.29
CA GLY A 266 -2.82 -6.33 5.09
C GLY A 266 -3.15 -5.03 4.37
N LEU A 267 -3.34 -3.97 5.16
CA LEU A 267 -3.45 -2.60 4.66
C LEU A 267 -2.30 -1.74 5.18
N VAL A 268 -1.68 -1.02 4.26
CA VAL A 268 -0.58 -0.11 4.51
C VAL A 268 -1.03 1.29 4.13
N VAL A 269 -0.89 2.24 5.03
CA VAL A 269 -1.23 3.65 4.77
C VAL A 269 0.00 4.51 4.95
N LEU A 270 0.27 5.37 3.98
CA LEU A 270 1.38 6.31 4.02
C LEU A 270 0.87 7.74 4.03
N ASP A 271 1.29 8.53 5.01
CA ASP A 271 0.88 9.92 5.18
C ASP A 271 2.02 10.81 5.69
N VAL A 272 1.75 12.11 5.87
CA VAL A 272 2.69 13.08 6.47
C VAL A 272 2.11 13.57 7.80
N PRO A 273 2.43 12.95 8.95
CA PRO A 273 1.76 13.27 10.21
C PRO A 273 2.03 14.70 10.70
N VAL A 274 3.19 15.28 10.36
CA VAL A 274 3.56 16.66 10.73
C VAL A 274 4.57 17.25 9.74
N GLY A 275 4.44 18.56 9.48
CA GLY A 275 5.34 19.31 8.60
C GLY A 275 5.24 18.87 7.14
N SER A 276 6.35 18.88 6.42
CA SER A 276 6.39 18.65 4.96
C SER A 276 7.36 17.56 4.53
N HIS A 277 7.91 16.81 5.48
CA HIS A 277 9.16 16.07 5.27
C HIS A 277 9.15 14.66 5.83
N ILE A 278 8.42 14.45 6.91
CA ILE A 278 8.34 13.17 7.60
C ILE A 278 7.17 12.40 7.02
N ALA A 279 7.43 11.30 6.33
CA ALA A 279 6.40 10.32 6.03
C ALA A 279 6.16 9.45 7.27
N ARG A 280 4.99 8.82 7.39
CA ARG A 280 4.73 7.71 8.30
C ARG A 280 4.13 6.57 7.49
N ILE A 281 4.44 5.35 7.89
CA ILE A 281 3.78 4.15 7.40
C ILE A 281 3.03 3.54 8.56
N THR A 282 1.70 3.48 8.45
CA THR A 282 0.85 2.76 9.38
C THR A 282 0.46 1.44 8.72
N ARG A 283 0.76 0.34 9.41
CA ARG A 283 0.34 -1.00 9.00
C ARG A 283 -0.82 -1.39 9.89
N ILE A 284 -1.92 -1.81 9.28
CA ILE A 284 -3.05 -2.39 9.99
C ILE A 284 -2.80 -3.89 10.14
N ALA A 285 -3.39 -4.48 11.17
CA ALA A 285 -3.34 -5.92 11.40
C ALA A 285 -3.64 -6.69 10.12
N ARG A 286 -2.91 -7.79 9.92
CA ARG A 286 -3.19 -8.71 8.83
C ARG A 286 -4.30 -9.65 9.25
N PHE A 287 -5.17 -9.92 8.31
CA PHE A 287 -6.23 -10.90 8.47
C PHE A 287 -5.98 -12.05 7.50
N GLU A 288 -6.18 -13.26 8.01
CA GLU A 288 -5.97 -14.47 7.24
C GLU A 288 -7.24 -14.79 6.45
N PHE A 289 -7.06 -15.39 5.28
CA PHE A 289 -8.15 -16.01 4.56
C PHE A 289 -8.54 -17.29 5.30
N PRO A 290 -9.85 -17.59 5.43
CA PRO A 290 -10.31 -18.78 6.14
C PRO A 290 -9.59 -20.03 5.63
N SER A 291 -9.09 -20.87 6.53
CA SER A 291 -8.51 -22.18 6.17
C SER A 291 -9.57 -23.27 6.07
N SER A 292 -10.68 -23.10 6.78
CA SER A 292 -11.80 -24.04 6.82
C SER A 292 -13.15 -23.31 6.91
N VAL A 293 -14.24 -24.05 6.70
CA VAL A 293 -15.61 -23.52 6.80
C VAL A 293 -15.93 -22.96 8.19
N GLU A 294 -15.43 -23.60 9.25
CA GLU A 294 -15.66 -23.19 10.64
C GLU A 294 -15.11 -21.77 10.92
N ASN A 295 -14.03 -21.42 10.23
CA ASN A 295 -13.35 -20.13 10.37
C ASN A 295 -14.00 -19.00 9.55
N MET A 296 -14.92 -19.32 8.63
CA MET A 296 -15.48 -18.35 7.69
C MET A 296 -16.07 -17.10 8.37
N PRO A 297 -16.91 -17.19 9.43
CA PRO A 297 -17.47 -16.00 10.07
C PRO A 297 -16.39 -15.07 10.65
N VAL A 298 -15.37 -15.65 11.27
CA VAL A 298 -14.33 -14.92 11.98
C VAL A 298 -13.32 -14.29 11.02
N ASP A 299 -12.97 -15.01 9.95
CA ASP A 299 -11.89 -14.62 9.05
C ASP A 299 -12.39 -13.85 7.81
N CYS A 300 -13.58 -14.16 7.26
CA CYS A 300 -14.10 -13.45 6.09
C CYS A 300 -14.47 -11.99 6.37
N LEU A 301 -15.16 -11.72 7.49
CA LEU A 301 -15.72 -10.40 7.75
C LEU A 301 -14.63 -9.31 7.88
N PRO A 302 -13.55 -9.52 8.66
CA PRO A 302 -12.46 -8.55 8.75
C PRO A 302 -11.78 -8.26 7.40
N LEU A 303 -11.71 -9.24 6.50
CA LEU A 303 -11.16 -9.03 5.15
C LEU A 303 -12.02 -8.06 4.33
N LEU A 304 -13.33 -8.24 4.36
CA LEU A 304 -14.28 -7.34 3.68
C LEU A 304 -14.23 -5.94 4.31
N GLU A 305 -14.20 -5.85 5.63
CA GLU A 305 -14.04 -4.57 6.31
C GLU A 305 -12.77 -3.84 5.87
N LEU A 306 -11.65 -4.56 5.80
CA LEU A 306 -10.36 -4.00 5.45
C LEU A 306 -10.35 -3.44 4.02
N VAL A 307 -10.93 -4.18 3.07
CA VAL A 307 -11.07 -3.73 1.67
C VAL A 307 -12.00 -2.52 1.56
N TYR A 308 -13.14 -2.54 2.26
CA TYR A 308 -14.06 -1.41 2.29
C TYR A 308 -13.38 -0.16 2.84
N LYS A 309 -12.72 -0.27 4.00
CA LYS A 309 -12.00 0.83 4.64
C LYS A 309 -10.90 1.39 3.73
N GLY A 310 -10.14 0.52 3.05
CA GLY A 310 -9.13 0.94 2.08
C GLY A 310 -9.71 1.69 0.87
N LYS A 311 -10.83 1.21 0.29
CA LYS A 311 -11.56 1.89 -0.78
C LYS A 311 -12.05 3.28 -0.33
N GLN A 312 -12.73 3.37 0.81
CA GLN A 312 -13.25 4.63 1.33
C GLN A 312 -12.14 5.62 1.67
N ALA A 313 -11.01 5.14 2.20
CA ALA A 313 -9.84 5.94 2.47
C ALA A 313 -9.30 6.60 1.17
N MET A 314 -9.22 5.86 0.06
CA MET A 314 -8.83 6.45 -1.24
C MET A 314 -9.83 7.52 -1.74
N ILE A 315 -11.14 7.29 -1.56
CA ILE A 315 -12.19 8.26 -1.93
C ILE A 315 -12.06 9.53 -1.08
N MET A 316 -11.82 9.38 0.22
CA MET A 316 -11.63 10.50 1.14
C MET A 316 -10.35 11.28 0.83
N ALA A 317 -9.24 10.59 0.52
CA ALA A 317 -8.00 11.23 0.08
C ALA A 317 -8.21 12.09 -1.18
N LYS A 318 -9.04 11.65 -2.13
CA LYS A 318 -9.43 12.46 -3.30
C LYS A 318 -10.23 13.70 -2.91
N LYS A 319 -11.20 13.58 -2.00
CA LYS A 319 -11.98 14.72 -1.50
C LYS A 319 -11.05 15.77 -0.89
N ILE A 320 -10.13 15.34 -0.01
CA ILE A 320 -9.10 16.20 0.60
C ILE A 320 -8.18 16.82 -0.46
N ALA A 321 -7.72 16.03 -1.43
CA ALA A 321 -6.83 16.51 -2.49
C ALA A 321 -7.49 17.58 -3.38
N ASN A 322 -8.83 17.56 -3.51
CA ASN A 322 -9.60 18.49 -4.32
C ASN A 322 -10.14 19.70 -3.54
N ASP A 323 -10.06 19.68 -2.20
CA ASP A 323 -10.35 20.85 -1.37
C ASP A 323 -9.25 21.92 -1.55
N ARG A 324 -9.40 22.69 -2.63
CA ARG A 324 -8.43 23.70 -3.06
C ARG A 324 -9.12 25.05 -3.17
N LYS A 325 -8.47 26.06 -2.62
CA LYS A 325 -8.75 27.46 -2.99
C LYS A 325 -8.07 27.79 -4.32
N ARG A 326 -8.64 28.75 -5.07
CA ARG A 326 -8.03 29.31 -6.28
C ARG A 326 -6.58 29.71 -5.96
N LYS A 327 -5.63 29.24 -6.78
CA LYS A 327 -4.25 29.74 -6.76
C LYS A 327 -4.19 31.04 -7.56
N GLU A 328 -3.44 32.01 -7.06
CA GLU A 328 -3.06 33.16 -7.87
C GLU A 328 -2.13 32.69 -8.99
N VAL A 329 -2.17 33.41 -10.11
CA VAL A 329 -1.27 33.12 -11.24
C VAL A 329 0.07 33.73 -10.90
N GLU A 330 0.96 32.93 -10.34
CA GLU A 330 2.32 33.32 -10.00
C GLU A 330 3.31 32.83 -11.07
N LEU A 331 4.38 33.59 -11.28
CA LEU A 331 5.52 33.14 -12.06
C LEU A 331 6.21 31.99 -11.32
N LEU A 332 6.56 30.92 -12.04
CA LEU A 332 7.34 29.80 -11.50
C LEU A 332 8.70 30.31 -10.97
N GLY A 333 8.85 30.49 -9.66
CA GLY A 333 10.14 30.85 -9.05
C GLY A 333 10.09 31.70 -7.78
N SER A 334 8.98 32.36 -7.46
CA SER A 334 8.81 33.07 -6.18
C SER A 334 8.45 32.07 -5.08
N ASP A 335 9.33 31.94 -4.09
CA ASP A 335 9.23 31.09 -2.91
C ASP A 335 9.08 29.57 -3.14
N ARG A 336 10.19 28.84 -2.92
CA ARG A 336 10.16 27.39 -2.76
C ARG A 336 9.53 27.05 -1.41
N THR A 337 8.20 27.02 -1.36
CA THR A 337 7.47 26.32 -0.30
C THR A 337 8.05 24.89 -0.18
N PRO A 338 8.42 24.43 1.02
CA PRO A 338 8.97 23.09 1.20
C PRO A 338 8.00 22.03 0.65
N SER A 339 8.41 21.31 -0.39
CA SER A 339 7.61 20.24 -0.99
C SER A 339 7.97 18.90 -0.37
N PHE A 340 6.98 18.07 -0.06
CA PHE A 340 7.20 16.66 0.27
C PHE A 340 7.85 15.95 -0.93
N PRO A 341 9.09 15.44 -0.80
CA PRO A 341 9.79 14.87 -1.94
C PRO A 341 9.39 13.41 -2.18
N PRO A 342 9.53 12.95 -3.44
CA PRO A 342 9.38 11.53 -3.76
C PRO A 342 10.45 10.69 -3.07
N SER A 343 10.29 9.37 -3.17
CA SER A 343 11.28 8.35 -2.83
C SER A 343 12.58 8.56 -3.59
N PHE A 344 13.66 8.09 -2.97
CA PHE A 344 14.98 8.08 -3.56
C PHE A 344 15.19 6.81 -4.39
N TYR A 345 15.84 6.98 -5.54
CA TYR A 345 16.17 5.95 -6.49
C TYR A 345 17.66 6.09 -6.84
N ASP A 346 18.38 4.97 -6.80
CA ASP A 346 19.80 4.87 -7.20
C ASP A 346 19.97 5.04 -8.72
#